data_AF-A0A645GR46-F1
#
_entry.id   AF-A0A645GR46-F1
#
_cell.length_a   1.000
_cell.length_b   1.000
_cell.length_c   1.000
_cell.angle_alpha   90.00
_cell.angle_beta   90.00
_cell.angle_gamma   90.00
#
_symmetry.space_group_name_H-M   'P 1'
#
loop_
_entity.id
_entity.type
_entity.pdbx_description
1 polymer ?
#
loop_
_entity_poly.entity_id
_entity_poly.type
_entity_poly.pdbx_seq_one_letter_code
_entity_poly.pdbx_strand_id
1 'polypeptide(L)'
;MGKKHNLDSYEMSIQNTAVTTKRKNKLTLREYTYRQIFTSTDIENHLLCMAVNVTNQCEFCNKTIQMSNVKEKYHGFVIGIDRDALSIISPNKNTQIEEGDVLWVLGAQRTLDKFLRKGILN
;
A
#
# COMPACT_ATOMS: atom_id res chain seq x y z
N MET A 1 24.53 -2.52 -42.52
CA MET A 1 23.53 -3.35 -43.23
C MET A 1 23.12 -4.51 -42.31
N GLY A 2 22.28 -4.23 -41.30
CA GLY A 2 21.83 -5.24 -40.32
C GLY A 2 20.74 -6.11 -40.94
N LYS A 3 21.02 -7.40 -41.08
CA LYS A 3 20.25 -8.33 -41.91
C LYS A 3 18.90 -8.68 -41.28
N LYS A 4 17.88 -8.66 -42.12
CA LYS A 4 16.46 -9.06 -41.93
C LYS A 4 16.26 -10.28 -40.99
N HIS A 5 17.19 -11.24 -41.01
CA HIS A 5 17.25 -12.42 -40.15
C HIS A 5 17.13 -12.16 -38.63
N ASN A 6 17.48 -10.97 -38.14
CA ASN A 6 17.41 -10.71 -36.69
C ASN A 6 15.97 -10.41 -36.25
N LEU A 7 15.16 -9.78 -37.11
CA LEU A 7 13.76 -9.43 -36.80
C LEU A 7 12.87 -10.68 -36.76
N ASP A 8 13.04 -11.59 -37.73
CA ASP A 8 12.28 -12.85 -37.78
C ASP A 8 12.56 -13.73 -36.54
N SER A 9 13.79 -13.64 -35.99
CA SER A 9 14.19 -14.33 -34.77
C SER A 9 13.49 -13.77 -33.52
N TYR A 10 13.38 -12.44 -33.42
CA TYR A 10 12.65 -11.78 -32.34
C TYR A 10 11.13 -12.00 -32.47
N GLU A 11 10.55 -11.90 -33.66
CA GLU A 11 9.12 -12.13 -33.90
C GLU A 11 8.73 -13.58 -33.57
N MET A 12 9.56 -14.56 -33.94
CA MET A 12 9.36 -15.97 -33.58
C MET A 12 9.49 -16.22 -32.06
N SER A 13 10.35 -15.46 -31.37
CA SER A 13 10.44 -15.51 -29.90
C SER A 13 9.19 -14.93 -29.22
N ILE A 14 8.57 -13.89 -29.79
CA ILE A 14 7.35 -13.28 -29.26
C ILE A 14 6.12 -14.15 -29.59
N GLN A 15 6.08 -14.80 -30.75
CA GLN A 15 4.99 -15.71 -31.12
C GLN A 15 4.99 -17.02 -30.32
N ASN A 16 6.16 -17.58 -29.98
CA ASN A 16 6.26 -18.80 -29.16
C ASN A 16 6.25 -18.52 -27.65
N THR A 17 6.56 -17.31 -27.23
CA THR A 17 6.32 -16.89 -25.84
C THR A 17 4.91 -16.32 -25.79
N ALA A 18 3.92 -17.20 -25.79
CA ALA A 18 2.62 -16.85 -25.26
C ALA A 18 2.83 -16.48 -23.79
N VAL A 19 3.19 -15.22 -23.53
CA VAL A 19 2.95 -14.57 -22.25
C VAL A 19 1.44 -14.41 -22.19
N THR A 20 0.75 -15.53 -22.00
CA THR A 20 -0.58 -15.52 -21.42
C THR A 20 -0.38 -14.87 -20.07
N THR A 21 -0.54 -13.55 -20.02
CA THR A 21 -0.88 -12.85 -18.80
C THR A 21 -2.20 -13.48 -18.39
N LYS A 22 -2.12 -14.58 -17.62
CA LYS A 22 -3.25 -15.12 -16.88
C LYS A 22 -3.77 -13.90 -16.15
N ARG A 23 -4.92 -13.39 -16.58
CA ARG A 23 -5.57 -12.22 -16.00
C ARG A 23 -5.74 -12.56 -14.52
N LYS A 24 -4.79 -12.15 -13.68
CA LYS A 24 -4.88 -12.39 -12.24
C LYS A 24 -6.17 -11.68 -11.84
N ASN A 25 -7.15 -12.45 -11.37
CA ASN A 25 -8.40 -11.88 -10.89
C ASN A 25 -8.05 -10.73 -9.94
N LYS A 26 -8.54 -9.53 -10.26
CA LYS A 26 -8.37 -8.37 -9.39
C LYS A 26 -9.11 -8.70 -8.11
N LEU A 27 -8.39 -8.74 -7.00
CA LEU A 27 -8.96 -8.90 -5.67
C LEU A 27 -9.07 -7.52 -5.04
N THR A 28 -10.17 -7.28 -4.34
CA THR A 28 -10.26 -6.17 -3.40
C THR A 28 -9.31 -6.41 -2.24
N LEU A 29 -8.93 -5.32 -1.55
CA LEU A 29 -8.13 -5.42 -0.33
C LEU A 29 -8.83 -6.29 0.72
N ARG A 30 -10.16 -6.16 0.86
CA ARG A 30 -10.96 -6.97 1.77
C ARG A 30 -10.85 -8.46 1.46
N GLU A 31 -11.01 -8.84 0.19
CA GLU A 31 -10.89 -10.25 -0.24
C GLU A 31 -9.47 -10.77 -0.04
N TYR A 32 -8.46 -9.96 -0.35
CA TYR A 32 -7.07 -10.33 -0.11
C TYR A 32 -6.82 -10.59 1.38
N THR A 33 -7.21 -9.65 2.25
CA THR A 33 -7.02 -9.77 3.70
C THR A 33 -7.75 -10.97 4.27
N TYR A 34 -8.99 -11.22 3.84
CA TYR A 34 -9.77 -12.39 4.26
C TYR A 34 -9.09 -13.72 3.86
N ARG A 35 -8.53 -13.80 2.65
CA ARG A 35 -7.87 -15.03 2.17
C ARG A 35 -6.62 -15.38 2.97
N GLN A 36 -5.94 -14.40 3.56
CA GLN A 36 -4.75 -14.63 4.38
C GLN A 36 -5.02 -15.59 5.55
N ILE A 37 -6.24 -15.57 6.10
CA ILE A 37 -6.66 -16.44 7.22
C ILE A 37 -6.58 -17.92 6.86
N PHE A 38 -6.79 -18.27 5.58
CA PHE A 38 -6.83 -19.65 5.10
C PHE A 38 -5.51 -20.10 4.46
N THR A 39 -4.57 -19.19 4.25
CA THR A 39 -3.24 -19.50 3.71
C THR A 39 -2.25 -19.74 4.84
N SER A 40 -1.30 -20.66 4.67
CA SER A 40 -0.23 -20.95 5.64
C SER A 40 0.82 -19.82 5.74
N THR A 41 0.42 -18.57 5.53
CA THR A 41 1.28 -17.40 5.73
C THR A 41 1.39 -17.12 7.22
N ASP A 42 2.59 -16.74 7.66
CA ASP A 42 2.81 -16.29 9.03
C ASP A 42 1.93 -15.06 9.32
N ILE A 43 1.18 -15.12 10.42
CA ILE A 43 0.25 -14.07 10.86
C ILE A 43 0.97 -12.72 10.97
N GLU A 44 2.24 -12.73 11.36
CA GLU A 44 3.11 -11.54 11.44
C GLU A 44 3.20 -10.77 10.10
N ASN A 45 3.08 -11.49 8.98
CA ASN A 45 3.20 -10.94 7.63
C ASN A 45 1.84 -10.67 6.98
N HIS A 46 0.72 -10.90 7.67
CA HIS A 46 -0.59 -10.59 7.12
C HIS A 46 -0.74 -9.09 6.91
N LEU A 47 -1.18 -8.72 5.71
CA LEU A 47 -1.51 -7.35 5.35
C LEU A 47 -2.76 -6.91 6.13
N LEU A 48 -2.59 -5.84 6.90
CA LEU A 48 -3.61 -5.16 7.69
C LEU A 48 -3.95 -3.82 7.05
N CYS A 49 -5.20 -3.39 7.21
CA CYS A 49 -5.65 -2.04 6.93
C CYS A 49 -6.17 -1.44 8.23
N MET A 50 -5.51 -0.38 8.70
CA MET A 50 -5.76 0.25 10.00
C MET A 50 -6.28 1.66 9.77
N ALA A 51 -7.32 2.04 10.52
CA ALA A 51 -7.72 3.42 10.69
C ALA A 51 -6.89 4.05 11.81
N VAL A 52 -6.21 5.14 11.52
CA VAL A 52 -5.34 5.86 12.46
C VAL A 52 -5.89 7.27 12.64
N ASN A 53 -6.40 7.57 13.83
CA ASN A 53 -6.87 8.92 14.16
C ASN A 53 -5.67 9.85 14.36
N VAL A 54 -5.65 10.97 13.66
CA VAL A 54 -4.56 11.94 13.76
C VAL A 54 -4.88 12.93 14.85
N THR A 55 -3.97 13.02 15.82
CA THR A 55 -3.97 14.05 16.86
C THR A 55 -2.71 14.90 16.74
N ASN A 56 -2.69 16.05 17.41
CA ASN A 56 -1.49 16.88 17.51
C ASN A 56 -0.27 16.16 18.16
N GLN A 57 -0.48 15.04 18.85
CA GLN A 57 0.60 14.23 19.43
C GLN A 57 1.27 13.32 18.39
N CYS A 58 0.61 13.05 17.26
CA CYS A 58 1.18 12.27 16.19
C CYS A 58 2.33 13.03 15.52
N GLU A 59 3.53 12.45 15.50
CA GLU A 59 4.71 13.11 14.91
C GLU A 59 4.60 13.40 13.40
N PHE A 60 3.59 12.83 12.73
CA PHE A 60 3.28 13.06 11.32
C PHE A 60 2.15 14.08 11.09
N CYS A 61 1.49 14.56 12.14
CA CYS A 61 0.50 15.64 12.04
C CYS A 61 1.15 16.91 11.47
N ASN A 62 0.42 17.64 10.62
CA ASN A 62 0.86 18.85 9.92
C ASN A 62 2.08 18.64 9.01
N LYS A 63 2.29 17.43 8.52
CA LYS A 63 3.32 17.11 7.51
C LYS A 63 2.65 16.58 6.25
N THR A 64 3.29 16.82 5.11
CA THR A 64 2.91 16.11 3.89
C THR A 64 3.19 14.61 4.06
N ILE A 65 2.51 13.76 3.30
CA ILE A 65 2.77 12.30 3.32
C ILE A 65 4.26 12.01 3.12
N GLN A 66 4.95 12.73 2.23
CA GLN A 66 6.39 12.58 2.04
C GLN A 66 7.19 12.95 3.31
N MET A 67 6.87 14.05 3.96
CA MET A 67 7.59 14.55 5.15
C MET A 67 7.22 13.79 6.43
N SER A 68 6.07 13.12 6.43
CA SER A 68 5.58 12.32 7.55
C SER A 68 6.50 11.15 7.91
N ASN A 69 7.21 10.62 6.91
CA ASN A 69 7.99 9.37 7.00
C ASN A 69 7.16 8.18 7.52
N VAL A 70 5.84 8.12 7.26
CA VAL A 70 4.99 7.00 7.70
C VAL A 70 5.49 5.67 7.13
N LYS A 71 5.91 5.65 5.87
CA LYS A 71 6.46 4.46 5.19
C LYS A 71 7.76 3.98 5.83
N GLU A 72 8.69 4.89 6.09
CA GLU A 72 10.02 4.55 6.57
C GLU A 72 9.99 4.22 8.07
N LYS A 73 9.33 5.05 8.88
CA LYS A 73 9.29 4.90 10.34
C LYS A 73 8.36 3.80 10.79
N TYR A 74 7.18 3.69 10.19
CA TYR A 74 6.14 2.76 10.64
C TYR A 74 6.01 1.52 9.75
N HIS A 75 6.70 1.47 8.61
CA HIS A 75 6.45 0.45 7.57
C HIS A 75 4.97 0.45 7.14
N GLY A 76 4.35 1.63 7.14
CA GLY A 76 2.95 1.82 6.77
C GLY A 76 2.80 2.53 5.44
N PHE A 77 1.76 2.23 4.68
CA PHE A 77 1.45 2.93 3.43
C PHE A 77 0.10 3.61 3.53
N VAL A 78 0.07 4.94 3.43
CA VAL A 78 -1.17 5.72 3.46
C VAL A 78 -1.90 5.52 2.14
N ILE A 79 -3.10 4.95 2.18
CA ILE A 79 -3.93 4.68 0.99
C ILE A 79 -5.16 5.58 0.91
N GLY A 80 -5.52 6.22 2.01
CA GLY A 80 -6.68 7.10 2.08
C GLY A 80 -6.60 8.00 3.30
N ILE A 81 -7.30 9.13 3.22
CA ILE A 81 -7.53 10.05 4.32
C ILE A 81 -9.02 10.37 4.33
N ASP A 82 -9.70 10.14 5.43
CA ASP A 82 -11.03 10.70 5.67
C ASP A 82 -10.88 11.96 6.50
N ARG A 83 -11.42 13.07 6.00
CA ARG A 83 -11.37 14.39 6.61
C ARG A 83 -12.76 14.99 6.59
N ASP A 84 -13.35 15.17 7.77
CA ASP A 84 -14.72 15.63 7.92
C ASP A 84 -15.70 14.81 7.06
N ALA A 85 -16.32 15.44 6.05
CA ALA A 85 -17.25 14.81 5.11
C ALA A 85 -16.60 14.39 3.77
N LEU A 86 -15.27 14.45 3.66
CA LEU A 86 -14.52 14.20 2.43
C LEU A 86 -13.56 13.01 2.58
N SER A 87 -13.65 12.06 1.65
CA SER A 87 -12.68 10.96 1.53
C SER A 87 -11.69 11.22 0.39
N ILE A 88 -10.41 11.37 0.73
CA ILE A 88 -9.30 11.50 -0.21
C ILE A 88 -8.72 10.11 -0.46
N ILE A 89 -9.12 9.47 -1.56
CA ILE A 89 -8.63 8.16 -1.97
C ILE A 89 -7.31 8.32 -2.72
N SER A 90 -6.30 7.51 -2.38
CA SER A 90 -4.97 7.53 -3.00
C SER A 90 -4.32 8.92 -2.94
N PRO A 91 -4.13 9.48 -1.72
CA PRO A 91 -3.51 10.79 -1.56
C PRO A 91 -2.09 10.78 -2.13
N ASN A 92 -1.68 11.90 -2.71
CA ASN A 92 -0.34 12.02 -3.29
C ASN A 92 0.69 12.42 -2.22
N LYS A 93 1.97 12.32 -2.55
CA LYS A 93 3.07 12.60 -1.62
C LYS A 93 3.05 14.02 -0.99
N ASN A 94 2.43 14.99 -1.66
CA ASN A 94 2.32 16.38 -1.21
C ASN A 94 1.05 16.64 -0.38
N THR A 95 0.14 15.67 -0.26
CA THR A 95 -1.07 15.82 0.56
C THR A 95 -0.68 15.98 2.02
N GLN A 96 -1.19 17.02 2.67
CA GLN A 96 -0.92 17.33 4.07
C GLN A 96 -1.84 16.51 4.98
N ILE A 97 -1.26 15.90 6.01
CA ILE A 97 -1.97 15.23 7.09
C ILE A 97 -2.30 16.28 8.15
N GLU A 98 -3.55 16.34 8.56
CA GLU A 98 -4.09 17.35 9.50
C GLU A 98 -4.62 16.70 10.77
N GLU A 99 -4.64 17.45 11.86
CA GLU A 99 -5.30 17.02 13.08
C GLU A 99 -6.80 16.80 12.83
N GLY A 100 -7.34 15.69 13.34
CA GLY A 100 -8.73 15.29 13.09
C GLY A 100 -8.91 14.35 11.89
N ASP A 101 -7.88 14.17 11.05
CA ASP A 101 -7.92 13.18 9.98
C ASP A 101 -8.05 11.75 10.52
N VAL A 102 -8.69 10.88 9.73
CA VAL A 102 -8.53 9.42 9.84
C VAL A 102 -7.66 8.94 8.68
N LEU A 103 -6.45 8.49 9.00
CA LEU A 103 -5.53 7.91 8.02
C LEU A 103 -5.81 6.42 7.85
N TRP A 104 -6.09 6.00 6.62
CA TRP A 104 -6.13 4.60 6.24
C TRP A 104 -4.73 4.13 5.88
N VAL A 105 -4.13 3.33 6.75
CA VAL A 105 -2.75 2.84 6.62
C VAL A 105 -2.74 1.34 6.37
N LEU A 106 -2.11 0.93 5.27
CA LEU A 106 -1.73 -0.46 5.03
C LEU A 106 -0.43 -0.80 5.74
N GLY A 107 -0.35 -1.98 6.34
CA GLY A 107 0.86 -2.46 6.99
C GLY A 107 0.78 -3.94 7.35
N ALA A 108 1.70 -4.41 8.18
CA ALA A 108 1.65 -5.74 8.78
C ALA A 108 1.62 -5.64 10.31
N GLN A 109 1.74 -6.76 11.02
CA GLN A 109 1.74 -6.77 12.50
C GLN A 109 2.78 -5.81 13.08
N ARG A 110 3.98 -5.77 12.49
CA ARG A 110 5.04 -4.82 12.89
C ARG A 110 4.64 -3.34 12.78
N THR A 111 3.77 -2.99 11.84
CA THR A 111 3.26 -1.62 11.69
C THR A 111 2.34 -1.28 12.86
N LEU A 112 1.42 -2.19 13.18
CA LEU A 112 0.51 -2.08 14.32
C LEU A 112 1.30 -1.92 15.63
N ASP A 113 2.29 -2.80 15.86
CA ASP A 113 3.14 -2.74 17.06
C ASP A 113 3.85 -1.39 17.21
N LYS A 114 4.33 -0.82 16.11
CA LYS A 114 4.99 0.49 16.14
C LYS A 114 4.02 1.60 16.49
N PHE A 115 2.79 1.57 15.96
CA PHE A 115 1.77 2.55 16.32
C PHE A 115 1.35 2.43 17.79
N LEU A 116 1.14 1.21 18.29
CA LEU A 116 0.81 0.96 19.70
C LEU A 116 1.92 1.43 20.64
N ARG A 117 3.19 1.09 20.35
CA ARG A 117 4.35 1.54 21.16
C ARG A 117 4.50 3.07 21.19
N LYS A 118 4.02 3.76 20.17
CA LYS A 118 4.04 5.22 20.08
C LYS A 118 2.77 5.88 20.65
N GLY A 119 1.82 5.10 21.14
CA GLY A 119 0.54 5.60 21.66
C GLY A 119 -0.35 6.23 20.58
N ILE A 120 -0.12 5.89 19.31
CA ILE A 120 -0.89 6.41 18.17
C ILE A 120 -2.19 5.63 17.99
N LEU A 121 -2.13 4.32 18.21
CA LEU A 121 -3.28 3.45 18.34
C LEU A 121 -3.43 3.10 19.82
N ASN A 122 -4.67 3.10 20.30
CA ASN A 122 -5.06 2.92 21.69
C ASN A 122 -6.32 2.06 21.78
#